data_AF-A0AAV6ANE2-F1
#
_entry.id   AF-A0AAV6ANE2-F1
#
_cell.length_a   1.000
_cell.length_b   1.000
_cell.length_c   1.000
_cell.angle_alpha   90.00
_cell.angle_beta   90.00
_cell.angle_gamma   90.00
#
_symmetry.space_group_name_H-M   'P 1'
#
loop_
_entity.id
_entity.type
_entity.pdbx_description
1 polymer ?
#
loop_
_entity_poly.entity_id
_entity_poly.type
_entity_poly.pdbx_seq_one_letter_code
_entity_poly.pdbx_strand_id
1 'polypeptide(L)'
;EGLIRVLLGQALVAAEDPALLGEAIAELTRGLGDDPDQAVGYRQLAIAYARKNDIPMANLATAQGEFAAGDIESAKQYATRAQANLKTGSPAWLRADDIVTYKAPSY
;
A
#
# COMPACT_ATOMS: atom_id res chain seq x y z
N GLU A 1 16.67 8.34 2.36
CA GLU A 1 16.70 7.35 3.45
C GLU A 1 15.57 6.30 3.35
N GLY A 2 14.57 6.49 2.48
CA GLY A 2 13.43 5.58 2.31
C GLY A 2 13.76 4.11 2.03
N LEU A 3 14.78 3.81 1.22
CA LEU A 3 15.16 2.42 0.89
C LEU A 3 15.53 1.59 2.14
N ILE A 4 16.25 2.18 3.10
CA ILE A 4 16.65 1.48 4.33
C ILE A 4 15.41 1.14 5.16
N ARG A 5 14.43 2.04 5.22
CA ARG A 5 13.16 1.81 5.94
C ARG A 5 12.31 0.73 5.27
N VAL A 6 12.27 0.70 3.94
CA VAL A 6 11.57 -0.36 3.19
C VAL A 6 12.20 -1.72 3.48
N LEU A 7 13.54 -1.83 3.45
CA LEU A 7 14.25 -3.08 3.75
C LEU A 7 14.03 -3.53 5.21
N LEU A 8 14.04 -2.59 6.16
CA LEU A 8 13.73 -2.89 7.56
C LEU A 8 12.31 -3.43 7.70
N GLY A 9 11.33 -2.74 7.14
CA GLY A 9 9.94 -3.17 7.17
C GLY A 9 9.73 -4.54 6.53
N GLN A 10 10.43 -4.84 5.43
CA GLN A 10 10.45 -6.17 4.81
C GLN A 10 10.97 -7.25 5.76
N ALA A 11 12.09 -6.99 6.44
CA ALA A 11 12.64 -7.93 7.41
C ALA A 11 11.67 -8.19 8.57
N LEU A 12 10.98 -7.15 9.04
CA LEU A 12 9.96 -7.26 10.09
C LEU A 12 8.74 -8.09 9.64
N VAL A 13 8.28 -7.94 8.39
CA VAL A 13 7.22 -8.80 7.84
C VAL A 13 7.71 -10.26 7.75
N ALA A 14 8.94 -10.46 7.25
CA ALA A 14 9.52 -11.79 7.07
C ALA A 14 9.80 -12.54 8.39
N ALA A 15 9.89 -11.84 9.52
CA ALA A 15 10.05 -12.45 10.84
C ALA A 15 8.81 -13.24 11.31
N GLU A 16 7.65 -13.05 10.66
CA GLU A 16 6.38 -13.74 10.94
C GLU A 16 5.86 -13.62 12.38
N ASP A 17 6.40 -12.67 13.15
CA ASP A 17 5.94 -12.33 14.49
C ASP A 17 4.82 -11.26 14.39
N PRO A 18 3.59 -11.57 14.83
CA PRO A 18 2.48 -10.61 14.83
C PRO A 18 2.78 -9.33 15.61
N ALA A 19 3.64 -9.37 16.63
CA ALA A 19 4.04 -8.20 17.42
C ALA A 19 4.81 -7.18 16.59
N LEU A 20 5.54 -7.62 15.56
CA LEU A 20 6.36 -6.77 14.69
C LEU A 20 5.58 -6.13 13.55
N LEU A 21 4.38 -6.62 13.22
CA LEU A 21 3.61 -6.12 12.08
C LEU A 21 3.24 -4.63 12.19
N GLY A 22 3.05 -4.11 13.41
CA GLY A 22 2.80 -2.69 13.62
C GLY A 22 3.99 -1.82 13.23
N GLU A 23 5.20 -2.23 13.61
CA GLU A 23 6.44 -1.54 13.26
C GLU A 23 6.76 -1.69 11.78
N ALA A 24 6.56 -2.88 11.21
CA ALA A 24 6.72 -3.13 9.79
C ALA A 24 5.89 -2.15 8.94
N ILE A 25 4.61 -1.98 9.27
CA ILE A 25 3.71 -1.04 8.61
C ILE A 25 4.22 0.39 8.74
N ALA A 26 4.69 0.80 9.92
CA ALA A 26 5.17 2.15 10.14
C ALA A 26 6.41 2.46 9.30
N GLU A 27 7.39 1.55 9.26
CA GLU A 27 8.62 1.75 8.48
C GLU A 27 8.37 1.66 6.98
N LEU A 28 7.53 0.74 6.51
CA LEU A 28 7.13 0.67 5.10
C LEU A 28 6.40 1.95 4.67
N THR A 29 5.45 2.44 5.48
CA THR A 29 4.70 3.66 5.18
C THR A 29 5.60 4.88 5.10
N ARG A 30 6.56 5.02 6.02
CA ARG A 30 7.56 6.10 5.98
C ARG A 30 8.47 5.98 4.77
N GLY A 31 9.00 4.78 4.51
CA GLY A 31 9.90 4.54 3.39
C GLY A 31 9.25 4.82 2.02
N LEU A 32 8.00 4.41 1.85
CA LEU A 32 7.22 4.68 0.62
C LEU A 32 6.77 6.14 0.50
N GLY A 33 6.69 6.88 1.61
CA GLY A 33 6.47 8.32 1.59
C GLY A 33 7.67 9.09 1.02
N ASP A 34 8.89 8.59 1.24
CA ASP A 34 10.12 9.15 0.68
C ASP A 34 10.36 8.71 -0.77
N ASP A 35 9.98 7.47 -1.11
CA ASP A 35 10.21 6.85 -2.41
C ASP A 35 8.98 6.05 -2.87
N PRO A 36 7.98 6.71 -3.50
CA PRO A 36 6.70 6.11 -3.85
C PRO A 36 6.76 5.21 -5.09
N ASP A 37 7.86 5.16 -5.82
CA ASP A 37 8.00 4.31 -7.03
C ASP A 37 8.44 2.87 -6.68
N GLN A 38 8.75 2.63 -5.40
CA GLN A 38 9.20 1.33 -4.90
C GLN A 38 8.04 0.33 -4.72
N ALA A 39 7.55 -0.22 -5.84
CA ALA A 39 6.47 -1.21 -5.88
C ALA A 39 6.62 -2.38 -4.88
N VAL A 40 7.86 -2.81 -4.63
CA VAL A 40 8.17 -3.90 -3.68
C VAL A 40 7.79 -3.56 -2.24
N GLY A 41 7.87 -2.29 -1.83
CA GLY A 41 7.49 -1.86 -0.49
C GLY A 41 5.98 -1.97 -0.29
N TYR A 42 5.18 -1.61 -1.29
CA TYR A 42 3.72 -1.72 -1.23
C TYR A 42 3.24 -3.17 -1.11
N ARG A 43 3.89 -4.12 -1.81
CA ARG A 43 3.56 -5.55 -1.68
C ARG A 43 3.73 -6.04 -0.24
N GLN A 44 4.78 -5.56 0.43
CA GLN A 44 5.11 -5.95 1.79
C GLN A 44 4.19 -5.27 2.80
N LEU A 45 3.78 -4.04 2.50
CA LEU A 45 2.76 -3.32 3.25
C LEU A 45 1.40 -4.03 3.15
N ALA A 46 1.03 -4.52 1.97
CA ALA A 46 -0.19 -5.29 1.76
C ALA A 46 -0.19 -6.61 2.54
N ILE A 47 0.94 -7.34 2.54
CA ILE A 47 1.10 -8.56 3.35
C ILE A 47 0.96 -8.25 4.84
N ALA A 48 1.60 -7.18 5.33
CA ALA A 48 1.52 -6.79 6.73
C ALA A 48 0.09 -6.46 7.17
N TYR A 49 -0.65 -5.69 6.36
CA TYR A 49 -2.06 -5.40 6.63
C TYR A 49 -2.95 -6.64 6.58
N ALA A 50 -2.75 -7.52 5.59
CA ALA A 50 -3.50 -8.76 5.47
C ALA A 50 -3.28 -9.66 6.70
N ARG A 51 -2.03 -9.78 7.18
CA ARG A 51 -1.69 -10.52 8.41
C ARG A 51 -2.32 -9.92 9.67
N LYS A 52 -2.58 -8.61 9.68
CA LYS A 52 -3.35 -7.92 10.74
C LYS A 52 -4.86 -7.99 10.54
N ASN A 53 -5.34 -8.72 9.54
CA ASN A 53 -6.75 -8.80 9.16
C ASN A 53 -7.36 -7.45 8.74
N ASP A 54 -6.54 -6.49 8.32
CA ASP A 54 -6.95 -5.19 7.80
C ASP A 54 -7.00 -5.24 6.26
N ILE A 55 -8.00 -5.97 5.75
CA ILE A 55 -8.17 -6.22 4.32
C ILE A 55 -8.37 -4.93 3.50
N PRO A 56 -9.12 -3.91 3.95
CA PRO A 56 -9.26 -2.66 3.18
C PRO A 56 -7.91 -1.96 2.98
N MET A 57 -7.05 -1.91 4.00
CA MET A 57 -5.71 -1.36 3.88
C MET A 57 -4.77 -2.25 3.06
N ALA A 58 -4.92 -3.57 3.14
CA ALA A 58 -4.18 -4.48 2.28
C ALA A 58 -4.50 -4.25 0.79
N ASN A 59 -5.78 -4.11 0.45
CA ASN A 59 -6.22 -3.77 -0.90
C ASN A 59 -5.70 -2.41 -1.36
N LEU A 60 -5.71 -1.39 -0.49
CA LEU A 60 -5.14 -0.09 -0.81
C LEU A 60 -3.64 -0.18 -1.09
N ALA A 61 -2.88 -0.87 -0.25
CA ALA A 61 -1.45 -1.07 -0.46
C ALA A 61 -1.16 -1.81 -1.77
N THR A 62 -1.91 -2.87 -2.09
CA THR A 62 -1.81 -3.54 -3.40
C THR A 62 -2.10 -2.57 -4.54
N ALA A 63 -3.17 -1.78 -4.44
CA ALA A 63 -3.53 -0.80 -5.47
C ALA A 63 -2.40 0.20 -5.73
N GLN A 64 -1.79 0.74 -4.67
CA GLN A 64 -0.65 1.65 -4.78
C GLN A 64 0.57 0.96 -5.41
N GLY A 65 0.82 -0.30 -5.08
CA GLY A 65 1.91 -1.09 -5.66
C GLY A 65 1.74 -1.35 -7.15
N GLU A 66 0.54 -1.73 -7.59
CA GLU A 66 0.23 -1.91 -9.01
C GLU A 66 0.30 -0.58 -9.77
N PHE A 67 -0.15 0.52 -9.14
CA PHE A 67 -0.05 1.85 -9.71
C PHE A 67 1.42 2.26 -9.94
N ALA A 68 2.28 2.05 -8.94
CA ALA A 68 3.72 2.30 -9.04
C ALA A 68 4.39 1.40 -10.08
N ALA A 69 3.88 0.18 -10.29
CA ALA A 69 4.35 -0.74 -11.33
C ALA A 69 3.83 -0.40 -12.74
N GLY A 70 2.91 0.56 -12.87
CA GLY A 70 2.29 0.94 -14.14
C GLY A 70 1.09 0.09 -14.55
N ASP A 71 0.67 -0.89 -13.74
CA ASP A 71 -0.56 -1.66 -13.96
C ASP A 71 -1.77 -0.88 -13.40
N ILE A 72 -2.18 0.13 -14.16
CA ILE A 72 -3.27 1.03 -13.78
C ILE A 72 -4.62 0.29 -13.70
N GLU A 73 -4.83 -0.75 -14.51
CA GLU A 73 -6.09 -1.49 -14.50
C GLU A 73 -6.24 -2.27 -13.19
N SER A 74 -5.22 -3.06 -12.82
CA SER A 74 -5.22 -3.79 -11.56
C SER A 74 -5.27 -2.84 -10.37
N ALA A 75 -4.52 -1.73 -10.42
CA ALA A 75 -4.53 -0.70 -9.38
C ALA A 75 -5.95 -0.21 -9.08
N LYS A 76 -6.72 0.13 -10.12
CA LYS A 76 -8.11 0.57 -9.98
C LYS A 76 -9.01 -0.48 -9.36
N GLN A 77 -8.90 -1.75 -9.78
CA GLN A 77 -9.71 -2.83 -9.23
C GLN A 77 -9.50 -2.99 -7.72
N TYR A 78 -8.24 -3.00 -7.27
CA TYR A 78 -7.93 -3.09 -5.84
C TYR A 78 -8.34 -1.82 -5.08
N ALA A 79 -8.14 -0.63 -5.66
CA ALA A 79 -8.54 0.63 -5.03
C ALA A 79 -10.06 0.70 -4.83
N THR A 80 -10.87 0.28 -5.81
CA THR A 80 -12.34 0.22 -5.65
C THR A 80 -12.75 -0.73 -4.52
N ARG A 81 -12.11 -1.90 -4.39
CA ARG A 81 -12.36 -2.85 -3.29
C ARG A 81 -11.99 -2.27 -1.93
N ALA A 82 -10.87 -1.55 -1.85
CA ALA A 82 -10.46 -0.83 -0.64
C ALA A 82 -11.48 0.24 -0.28
N GLN A 83 -11.83 1.11 -1.23
CA GLN A 83 -12.76 2.23 -1.06
C GLN A 83 -14.14 1.79 -0.54
N ALA A 84 -14.65 0.65 -1.00
CA ALA A 84 -15.93 0.09 -0.56
C ALA A 84 -15.98 -0.28 0.94
N ASN A 85 -14.83 -0.51 1.57
CA ASN A 85 -14.74 -0.96 2.96
C ASN A 85 -14.01 0.04 3.87
N LEU A 86 -13.48 1.13 3.31
CA LEU A 86 -12.89 2.23 4.06
C LEU A 86 -13.97 3.25 4.42
N LYS A 87 -13.79 3.94 5.56
CA LYS A 87 -14.67 5.05 5.93
C LYS A 87 -14.58 6.15 4.88
N THR A 88 -15.69 6.50 4.24
CA THR A 88 -15.79 7.58 3.26
C THR A 88 -15.19 8.88 3.79
N GLY A 89 -14.36 9.53 2.99
CA GLY A 89 -13.65 10.77 3.35
C GLY A 89 -12.47 10.59 4.30
N SER A 90 -12.14 9.36 4.72
CA SER A 90 -10.89 9.11 5.45
C SER A 90 -9.67 9.28 4.53
N PRO A 91 -8.47 9.56 5.07
CA PRO A 91 -7.25 9.68 4.25
C PRO A 91 -6.93 8.44 3.40
N ALA A 92 -7.22 7.23 3.90
CA ALA A 92 -7.05 6.01 3.12
C ALA A 92 -8.07 5.91 1.98
N TRP A 93 -9.32 6.32 2.23
CA TRP A 93 -10.37 6.36 1.22
C TRP A 93 -10.03 7.36 0.10
N LEU A 94 -9.50 8.54 0.46
CA LEU A 94 -9.08 9.55 -0.52
C LEU A 94 -7.93 9.04 -1.42
N ARG A 95 -6.92 8.39 -0.83
CA ARG A 95 -5.85 7.75 -1.61
C ARG A 95 -6.36 6.67 -2.55
N ALA A 96 -7.37 5.89 -2.14
CA ALA A 96 -8.01 4.93 -3.03
C ALA A 96 -8.77 5.62 -4.16
N ASP A 97 -9.50 6.69 -3.85
CA ASP A 97 -10.27 7.48 -4.81
C ASP A 97 -9.37 8.12 -5.88
N ASP A 98 -8.19 8.62 -5.50
CA ASP A 98 -7.18 9.15 -6.42
C ASP A 98 -6.78 8.10 -7.48
N ILE A 99 -6.60 6.83 -7.09
CA ILE A 99 -6.27 5.73 -8.01
C ILE A 99 -7.47 5.37 -8.88
N VAL A 100 -8.66 5.25 -8.29
CA VAL A 100 -9.90 4.91 -9.02
C VAL A 100 -10.18 5.93 -10.12
N THR A 101 -10.04 7.22 -9.78
CA THR A 101 -10.38 8.34 -10.67
C THR A 101 -9.25 8.72 -11.62
N TYR A 102 -8.03 8.18 -11.43
CA TYR A 102 -6.88 8.45 -12.27
C TYR A 102 -7.18 8.26 -13.77
N LYS A 103 -6.78 9.23 -14.58
CA LYS A 103 -6.82 9.15 -16.04
C LYS A 103 -5.42 9.38 -16.57
N ALA A 104 -4.91 8.43 -17.35
CA ALA A 104 -3.61 8.58 -17.99
C ALA A 104 -3.65 9.81 -18.92
N PRO A 105 -2.58 10.62 -18.96
CA PRO A 105 -2.48 11.73 -19.90
C PRO A 105 -2.57 11.20 -21.34
N SER A 106 -3.44 11.80 -22.16
CA SER A 106 -3.42 11.60 -23.61
C SER A 106 -2.43 12.59 -24.21
N TYR A 107 -1.36 12.09 -24.84
CA TYR A 107 -0.41 12.88 -25.62
C TYR A 107 -0.78 12.88 -27.10
#